data_AF-A0A355F3C8-F1
#
_entry.id   AF-A0A355F3C8-F1
#
_cell.length_a   1.000
_cell.length_b   1.000
_cell.length_c   1.000
_cell.angle_alpha   90.00
_cell.angle_beta   90.00
_cell.angle_gamma   90.00
#
_symmetry.space_group_name_H-M   'P 1'
#
loop_
_entity.id
_entity.type
_entity.pdbx_description
1 polymer ?
#
loop_
_entity_poly.entity_id
_entity_poly.type
_entity_poly.pdbx_seq_one_letter_code
_entity_poly.pdbx_strand_id
1 'polypeptide(L)'
;MDLPTAAARGADTIHWAFDDFHQRVRAVTHRVRQRFERCDWIGIRQDTVDRLGLHALSIAHTCEALREQLGSRLHERETWGALKESFHRAVLGRNDYELALTFFNSLTRKVFAHVGVDPAIDFVAAEIPLPYRGWEMASARMYAVHAVDAALVQRVLEDAGFRAPFRDLAAEAGAAAERITAGLHTALGGAAIEALDVLRPVFFRNKAAYVIGRGRRGKRVVPVVLALTSEGGRLAVDAVLTTEAEVSVVFSFARWYFHAEIDSPREVIGFLRSLLPRKRVSELYNSLGYGNHGKTEFYRELMAQIAGSHDPFVVAPGKRGLVMEVFTLPSFEYVFKVIRDRFPPQKRTTREKVMATYRQVLQHDRVGRLIDVQEFEHLTFPRSRFDPALLDELLRVAAATTTVRGDDVIVHHLYVQRRVTPLDLHLRQATAEDAEAAVLDWGRCLKELGAANIFPGDVLLKNFGVTRHGRVVFYDYD
;
A
#
# COMPACT_ATOMS: atom_id res chain seq x y z
N MET A 1 12.77 40.25 -1.63
CA MET A 1 13.47 39.10 -2.26
C MET A 1 12.83 38.89 -3.62
N ASP A 2 13.62 38.80 -4.68
CA ASP A 2 13.07 38.48 -6.02
C ASP A 2 12.47 37.06 -6.04
N LEU A 3 11.64 36.77 -7.04
CA LEU A 3 10.95 35.49 -7.14
C LEU A 3 11.91 34.29 -7.23
N PRO A 4 13.00 34.33 -8.04
CA PRO A 4 13.93 33.22 -8.16
C PRO A 4 14.63 32.88 -6.83
N THR A 5 15.08 33.89 -6.07
CA THR A 5 15.76 33.64 -4.79
C THR A 5 14.80 33.10 -3.74
N ALA A 6 13.56 33.61 -3.71
CA ALA A 6 12.53 33.11 -2.81
C ALA A 6 12.16 31.66 -3.12
N ALA A 7 12.01 31.33 -4.41
CA ALA A 7 11.73 29.98 -4.88
C ALA A 7 12.89 29.02 -4.57
N ALA A 8 14.14 29.42 -4.78
CA ALA A 8 15.29 28.58 -4.44
C ALA A 8 15.32 28.21 -2.94
N ARG A 9 15.14 29.21 -2.06
CA ARG A 9 15.10 28.97 -0.60
C ARG A 9 13.92 28.11 -0.15
N GLY A 10 12.75 28.31 -0.74
CA GLY A 10 11.60 27.46 -0.45
C GLY A 10 11.81 26.03 -0.95
N ALA A 11 12.44 25.85 -2.12
CA ALA A 11 12.80 24.53 -2.64
C ALA A 11 13.79 23.80 -1.72
N ASP A 12 14.83 24.50 -1.21
CA ASP A 12 15.76 23.95 -0.22
C ASP A 12 15.04 23.53 1.06
N THR A 13 14.05 24.31 1.50
CA THR A 13 13.23 24.00 2.68
C THR A 13 12.41 22.73 2.46
N ILE A 14 11.79 22.58 1.28
CA ILE A 14 11.03 21.37 0.93
C ILE A 14 11.96 20.15 0.83
N HIS A 15 13.13 20.32 0.21
CA HIS A 15 14.13 19.26 0.07
C HIS A 15 14.65 18.81 1.44
N TRP A 16 15.01 19.73 2.33
CA TRP A 16 15.41 19.39 3.70
C TRP A 16 14.29 18.70 4.49
N ALA A 17 13.05 19.18 4.38
CA ALA A 17 11.92 18.56 5.06
C ALA A 17 11.64 17.13 4.56
N PHE A 18 11.82 16.88 3.26
CA PHE A 18 11.72 15.54 2.69
C PHE A 18 12.84 14.62 3.21
N ASP A 19 14.07 15.12 3.33
CA ASP A 19 15.19 14.36 3.90
C ASP A 19 14.97 14.05 5.39
N ASP A 20 14.51 15.02 6.20
CA ASP A 20 14.15 14.80 7.62
C ASP A 20 13.03 13.75 7.75
N PHE A 21 11.99 13.83 6.91
CA PHE A 21 10.93 12.83 6.88
C PHE A 21 11.49 11.42 6.63
N HIS A 22 12.34 11.25 5.62
CA HIS A 22 12.95 9.96 5.31
C HIS A 22 13.88 9.45 6.41
N GLN A 23 14.65 10.34 7.04
CA GLN A 23 15.49 10.00 8.20
C GLN A 23 14.65 9.49 9.37
N ARG A 24 13.52 10.13 9.68
CA ARG A 24 12.59 9.66 10.72
C ARG A 24 12.00 8.29 10.40
N VAL A 25 11.61 8.05 9.14
CA VAL A 25 11.11 6.73 8.70
C VAL A 25 12.19 5.65 8.86
N ARG A 26 13.45 5.94 8.49
CA ARG A 26 14.57 5.01 8.70
C ARG A 26 14.82 4.75 10.18
N ALA A 27 14.79 5.79 11.02
CA ALA A 27 14.94 5.66 12.46
C ALA A 27 13.87 4.76 13.09
N VAL A 28 12.60 4.91 12.67
CA VAL A 28 11.52 4.00 13.09
C VAL A 28 11.82 2.56 12.65
N THR A 29 12.18 2.36 11.38
CA THR A 29 12.49 1.03 10.84
C THR A 29 13.63 0.35 11.59
N HIS A 30 14.67 1.10 11.96
CA HIS A 30 15.78 0.59 12.76
C HIS A 30 15.32 0.16 14.17
N ARG A 31 14.45 0.94 14.83
CA ARG A 31 13.85 0.56 16.12
C ARG A 31 13.00 -0.69 15.99
N VAL A 32 12.18 -0.80 14.94
CA VAL A 32 11.35 -1.99 14.68
C VAL A 32 12.20 -3.25 14.58
N ARG A 33 13.34 -3.20 13.87
CA ARG A 33 14.29 -4.31 13.82
C ARG A 33 14.79 -4.72 15.21
N GLN A 34 15.29 -3.75 15.99
CA GLN A 34 15.80 -4.02 17.34
C GLN A 34 14.70 -4.60 18.25
N ARG A 35 13.47 -4.10 18.13
CA ARG A 35 12.31 -4.57 18.89
C ARG A 35 11.89 -5.97 18.47
N PHE A 36 11.95 -6.30 17.18
CA PHE A 36 11.70 -7.66 16.68
C PHE A 36 12.71 -8.66 17.25
N GLU A 37 14.00 -8.31 17.23
CA GLU A 37 15.08 -9.13 17.81
C GLU A 37 14.89 -9.35 19.33
N ARG A 38 14.26 -8.39 20.03
CA ARG A 38 13.98 -8.44 21.48
C ARG A 38 12.57 -8.91 21.84
N CYS A 39 11.76 -9.31 20.86
CA CYS A 39 10.35 -9.68 21.05
C CYS A 39 9.45 -8.57 21.65
N ASP A 40 9.80 -7.29 21.47
CA ASP A 40 9.00 -6.14 21.92
C ASP A 40 7.87 -5.82 20.93
N TRP A 41 6.80 -6.61 20.97
CA TRP A 41 5.65 -6.49 20.06
C TRP A 41 4.83 -5.23 20.29
N ILE A 42 4.73 -4.80 21.56
CA ILE A 42 4.00 -3.58 21.94
C ILE A 42 4.72 -2.36 21.36
N GLY A 43 6.05 -2.31 21.48
CA GLY A 43 6.87 -1.28 20.88
C GLY A 43 6.74 -1.24 19.35
N ILE A 44 6.77 -2.39 18.67
CA ILE A 44 6.58 -2.42 17.20
C ILE A 44 5.23 -1.83 16.80
N ARG A 45 4.15 -2.15 17.55
CA ARG A 45 2.83 -1.57 17.30
C ARG A 45 2.87 -0.05 17.46
N GLN A 46 3.47 0.47 18.53
CA GLN A 46 3.59 1.92 18.74
C GLN A 46 4.38 2.60 17.60
N ASP A 47 5.55 2.07 17.25
CA ASP A 47 6.38 2.58 16.14
C ASP A 47 5.62 2.56 14.80
N THR A 48 4.78 1.55 14.58
CA THR A 48 3.96 1.44 13.36
C THR A 48 2.93 2.56 13.30
N VAL A 49 2.22 2.82 14.41
CA VAL A 49 1.25 3.92 14.50
C VAL A 49 1.95 5.27 14.35
N ASP A 50 3.07 5.48 15.01
CA ASP A 50 3.85 6.73 14.92
C ASP A 50 4.28 7.00 13.46
N ARG A 51 4.75 5.96 12.75
CA ARG A 51 5.13 6.07 11.34
C ARG A 51 3.99 6.51 10.44
N LEU A 52 2.76 6.05 10.68
CA LEU A 52 1.59 6.43 9.88
C LEU A 52 1.32 7.95 9.97
N GLY A 53 1.64 8.59 11.09
CA GLY A 53 1.46 10.04 11.29
C GLY A 53 2.58 10.92 10.73
N LEU A 54 3.78 10.37 10.49
CA LEU A 54 4.98 11.16 10.14
C LEU A 54 4.81 12.03 8.90
N HIS A 55 4.14 11.52 7.86
CA HIS A 55 3.98 12.28 6.62
C HIS A 55 3.08 13.49 6.83
N ALA A 56 1.92 13.31 7.46
CA ALA A 56 1.00 14.42 7.73
C ALA A 56 1.65 15.50 8.60
N LEU A 57 2.45 15.09 9.59
CA LEU A 57 3.23 15.99 10.44
C LEU A 57 4.27 16.77 9.63
N SER A 58 5.05 16.08 8.80
CA SER A 58 6.08 16.70 7.95
C SER A 58 5.49 17.72 6.97
N ILE A 59 4.37 17.38 6.32
CA ILE A 59 3.64 18.31 5.44
C ILE A 59 3.16 19.55 6.21
N ALA A 60 2.57 19.37 7.39
CA ALA A 60 2.08 20.49 8.20
C ALA A 60 3.22 21.45 8.60
N HIS A 61 4.32 20.93 9.14
CA HIS A 61 5.47 21.74 9.53
C HIS A 61 6.13 22.43 8.33
N THR A 62 6.23 21.75 7.19
CA THR A 62 6.80 22.34 5.97
C THR A 62 5.93 23.48 5.46
N CYS A 63 4.61 23.33 5.47
CA CYS A 63 3.70 24.42 5.12
C CYS A 63 3.82 25.62 6.06
N GLU A 64 4.03 25.40 7.36
CA GLU A 64 4.28 26.47 8.33
C GLU A 64 5.60 27.20 8.05
N ALA A 65 6.70 26.46 7.86
CA ALA A 65 7.99 27.04 7.50
C ALA A 65 7.93 27.84 6.19
N LEU A 66 7.26 27.30 5.15
CA LEU A 66 7.05 28.01 3.90
C LEU A 66 6.18 29.26 4.07
N ARG A 67 5.19 29.24 4.98
CA ARG A 67 4.36 30.41 5.29
C ARG A 67 5.18 31.53 5.92
N GLU A 68 6.08 31.20 6.84
CA GLU A 68 6.98 32.18 7.46
C GLU A 68 7.97 32.78 6.44
N GLN A 69 8.47 31.95 5.52
CA GLN A 69 9.45 32.38 4.51
C GLN A 69 8.84 33.18 3.35
N LEU A 70 7.69 32.75 2.83
CA LEU A 70 7.08 33.29 1.61
C LEU A 70 5.98 34.31 1.90
N GLY A 71 5.43 34.35 3.12
CA GLY A 71 4.36 35.25 3.51
C GLY A 71 3.13 35.12 2.58
N SER A 72 2.66 36.25 2.05
CA SER A 72 1.54 36.27 1.09
C SER A 72 1.82 35.50 -0.20
N ARG A 73 3.09 35.35 -0.59
CA ARG A 73 3.49 34.69 -1.84
C ARG A 73 3.29 33.19 -1.81
N LEU A 74 3.05 32.60 -0.63
CA LEU A 74 2.74 31.18 -0.49
C LEU A 74 1.52 30.78 -1.33
N HIS A 75 0.55 31.69 -1.52
CA HIS A 75 -0.67 31.41 -2.28
C HIS A 75 -0.61 31.91 -3.74
N GLU A 76 0.58 32.27 -4.24
CA GLU A 76 0.80 32.67 -5.63
C GLU A 76 1.20 31.45 -6.47
N ARG A 77 0.45 31.17 -7.55
CA ARG A 77 0.76 30.04 -8.45
C ARG A 77 2.12 30.18 -9.13
N GLU A 78 2.50 31.40 -9.48
CA GLU A 78 3.80 31.70 -10.10
C GLU A 78 4.97 31.29 -9.18
N THR A 79 4.83 31.56 -7.88
CA THR A 79 5.80 31.14 -6.85
C THR A 79 5.94 29.62 -6.81
N TRP A 80 4.84 28.87 -6.89
CA TRP A 80 4.89 27.41 -6.92
C TRP A 80 5.44 26.81 -8.22
N GLY A 81 5.22 27.46 -9.37
CA GLY A 81 5.89 27.10 -10.61
C GLY A 81 7.41 27.22 -10.50
N ALA A 82 7.89 28.36 -9.98
CA ALA A 82 9.33 28.58 -9.76
C ALA A 82 9.93 27.63 -8.70
N LEU A 83 9.16 27.34 -7.64
CA LEU A 83 9.53 26.34 -6.62
C LEU A 83 9.63 24.94 -7.23
N LYS A 84 8.64 24.53 -8.03
CA LYS A 84 8.61 23.23 -8.72
C LYS A 84 9.87 23.03 -9.55
N GLU A 85 10.25 24.02 -10.37
CA GLU A 85 11.47 23.95 -11.19
C GLU A 85 12.75 23.86 -10.35
N SER A 86 12.85 24.66 -9.29
CA SER A 86 14.03 24.71 -8.43
C SER A 86 14.18 23.41 -7.62
N PHE A 87 13.07 22.93 -7.07
CA PHE A 87 13.00 21.66 -6.35
C PHE A 87 13.32 20.48 -7.27
N HIS A 88 12.75 20.45 -8.47
CA HIS A 88 13.02 19.40 -9.47
C HIS A 88 14.52 19.28 -9.72
N ARG A 89 15.22 20.39 -9.97
CA ARG A 89 16.69 20.38 -10.16
C ARG A 89 17.43 19.84 -8.92
N ALA A 90 17.01 20.24 -7.72
CA ALA A 90 17.66 19.82 -6.47
C ALA A 90 17.52 18.32 -6.19
N VAL A 91 16.43 17.68 -6.66
CA VAL A 91 16.17 16.25 -6.41
C VAL A 91 16.62 15.33 -7.55
N LEU A 92 17.18 15.86 -8.65
CA LEU A 92 17.71 15.03 -9.74
C LEU A 92 18.81 14.08 -9.22
N GLY A 93 18.76 12.83 -9.70
CA GLY A 93 19.73 11.78 -9.33
C GLY A 93 19.44 11.05 -8.01
N ARG A 94 18.41 11.45 -7.27
CA ARG A 94 17.99 10.73 -6.05
C ARG A 94 17.47 9.32 -6.36
N ASN A 95 17.68 8.41 -5.41
CA ASN A 95 17.17 7.04 -5.48
C ASN A 95 15.67 6.93 -5.15
N ASP A 96 15.15 7.88 -4.38
CA ASP A 96 13.76 8.04 -3.95
C ASP A 96 13.05 9.19 -4.69
N TYR A 97 13.53 9.52 -5.90
CA TYR A 97 13.09 10.66 -6.70
C TYR A 97 11.56 10.73 -6.87
N GLU A 98 10.90 9.61 -7.15
CA GLU A 98 9.44 9.56 -7.32
C GLU A 98 8.65 9.94 -6.06
N LEU A 99 9.22 9.65 -4.89
CA LEU A 99 8.63 10.00 -3.61
C LEU A 99 8.79 11.49 -3.33
N ALA A 100 9.93 12.08 -3.71
CA ALA A 100 10.18 13.51 -3.56
C ALA A 100 9.17 14.35 -4.35
N LEU A 101 8.89 13.96 -5.60
CA LEU A 101 7.88 14.62 -6.42
C LEU A 101 6.47 14.51 -5.81
N THR A 102 6.15 13.36 -5.22
CA THR A 102 4.86 13.16 -4.55
C THR A 102 4.75 13.95 -3.25
N PHE A 103 5.84 14.09 -2.51
CA PHE A 103 5.90 14.92 -1.31
C PHE A 103 5.63 16.39 -1.67
N PHE A 104 6.24 16.89 -2.75
CA PHE A 104 5.95 18.22 -3.28
C PHE A 104 4.47 18.39 -3.65
N ASN A 105 3.90 17.44 -4.39
CA ASN A 105 2.47 17.45 -4.74
C ASN A 105 1.55 17.40 -3.51
N SER A 106 2.02 16.87 -2.39
CA SER A 106 1.25 16.86 -1.14
C SER A 106 1.23 18.25 -0.49
N LEU A 107 2.30 19.02 -0.63
CA LEU A 107 2.38 20.41 -0.15
C LEU A 107 1.50 21.34 -1.01
N THR A 108 1.59 21.23 -2.34
CA THR A 108 0.76 22.04 -3.25
C THR A 108 -0.72 21.84 -2.98
N ARG A 109 -1.17 20.59 -2.83
CA ARG A 109 -2.55 20.23 -2.45
C ARG A 109 -2.97 20.73 -1.07
N LYS A 110 -2.01 20.89 -0.14
CA LYS A 110 -2.30 21.46 1.18
C LYS A 110 -2.49 22.97 1.13
N VAL A 111 -1.80 23.64 0.21
CA VAL A 111 -1.83 25.11 0.04
C VAL A 111 -2.94 25.57 -0.89
N PHE A 112 -3.23 24.79 -1.94
CA PHE A 112 -4.26 25.06 -2.92
C PHE A 112 -5.34 23.98 -2.88
N ALA A 113 -6.59 24.40 -2.70
CA ALA A 113 -7.75 23.54 -2.89
C ALA A 113 -8.14 23.50 -4.37
N HIS A 114 -7.23 23.04 -5.25
CA HIS A 114 -7.54 22.86 -6.68
C HIS A 114 -8.03 21.43 -6.97
N VAL A 115 -8.85 21.33 -8.01
CA VAL A 115 -9.40 20.06 -8.48
C VAL A 115 -8.36 19.38 -9.37
N GLY A 116 -8.15 18.08 -9.18
CA GLY A 116 -7.27 17.29 -10.03
C GLY A 116 -5.78 17.53 -9.80
N VAL A 117 -5.02 17.56 -10.89
CA VAL A 117 -3.57 17.86 -10.92
C VAL A 117 -3.40 19.07 -11.82
N ASP A 118 -2.69 20.08 -11.36
CA ASP A 118 -2.39 21.29 -12.14
C ASP A 118 -0.94 21.24 -12.63
N PRO A 119 -0.69 20.99 -13.93
CA PRO A 119 0.68 20.82 -14.44
C PRO A 119 1.61 22.02 -14.21
N ALA A 120 1.06 23.22 -14.02
CA ALA A 120 1.83 24.43 -13.77
C ALA A 120 2.48 24.44 -12.38
N ILE A 121 1.87 23.75 -11.41
CA ILE A 121 2.31 23.77 -10.00
C ILE A 121 2.50 22.37 -9.40
N ASP A 122 2.05 21.30 -10.04
CA ASP A 122 2.19 19.91 -9.61
C ASP A 122 3.04 19.11 -10.60
N PHE A 123 3.74 18.08 -10.12
CA PHE A 123 4.30 17.04 -10.97
C PHE A 123 3.21 16.09 -11.47
N VAL A 124 3.01 16.01 -12.78
CA VAL A 124 2.02 15.12 -13.39
C VAL A 124 2.54 13.69 -13.49
N ALA A 125 1.62 12.75 -13.73
CA ALA A 125 1.94 11.33 -13.83
C ALA A 125 3.03 11.00 -14.88
N ALA A 126 3.17 11.81 -15.93
CA ALA A 126 4.20 11.64 -16.96
C ALA A 126 5.61 12.10 -16.52
N GLU A 127 5.71 13.00 -15.54
CA GLU A 127 6.98 13.50 -14.98
C GLU A 127 7.54 12.55 -13.91
N ILE A 128 6.67 11.76 -13.28
CA ILE A 128 7.04 10.78 -12.25
C ILE A 128 7.50 9.48 -12.94
N PRO A 129 8.72 8.99 -12.64
CA PRO A 129 9.28 7.83 -13.34
C PRO A 129 8.47 6.56 -13.06
N LEU A 130 8.49 5.65 -14.03
CA LEU A 130 7.98 4.30 -13.80
C LEU A 130 8.96 3.47 -12.97
N PRO A 131 8.48 2.45 -12.24
CA PRO A 131 9.37 1.51 -11.55
C PRO A 131 10.38 0.87 -12.51
N TYR A 132 11.60 0.65 -12.03
CA TYR A 132 12.70 0.13 -12.85
C TYR A 132 12.36 -1.26 -13.39
N ARG A 133 12.70 -1.51 -14.66
CA ARG A 133 12.56 -2.82 -15.32
C ARG A 133 13.94 -3.26 -15.81
N GLY A 134 14.58 -4.20 -15.12
CA GLY A 134 15.91 -4.67 -15.54
C GLY A 134 16.63 -5.51 -14.48
N TRP A 135 17.75 -6.11 -14.88
CA TRP A 135 18.60 -6.96 -14.03
C TRP A 135 19.47 -6.14 -13.06
N GLU A 136 19.72 -4.87 -13.35
CA GLU A 136 20.50 -3.91 -12.55
C GLU A 136 19.73 -3.52 -11.29
N MET A 137 19.54 -4.50 -10.42
CA MET A 137 18.79 -4.36 -9.18
C MET A 137 19.80 -4.06 -8.09
N ALA A 138 20.26 -2.80 -8.01
CA ALA A 138 21.22 -2.38 -7.01
C ALA A 138 20.74 -2.67 -5.57
N SER A 139 19.45 -2.93 -5.38
CA SER A 139 18.84 -3.33 -4.11
C SER A 139 18.89 -4.84 -3.76
N ALA A 140 19.47 -5.71 -4.61
CA ALA A 140 19.59 -7.15 -4.37
C ALA A 140 21.05 -7.64 -4.30
N ARG A 141 21.26 -8.77 -3.63
CA ARG A 141 22.48 -9.58 -3.67
C ARG A 141 22.23 -10.77 -4.60
N MET A 142 23.16 -11.06 -5.50
CA MET A 142 23.09 -12.21 -6.39
C MET A 142 24.05 -13.29 -5.89
N TYR A 143 23.51 -14.49 -5.65
CA TYR A 143 24.28 -15.69 -5.38
C TYR A 143 24.27 -16.55 -6.65
N ALA A 144 25.39 -16.57 -7.38
CA ALA A 144 25.56 -17.42 -8.55
C ALA A 144 25.76 -18.88 -8.11
N VAL A 145 24.72 -19.70 -8.24
CA VAL A 145 24.68 -21.08 -7.76
C VAL A 145 23.84 -21.94 -8.69
N HIS A 146 24.12 -23.25 -8.72
CA HIS A 146 23.33 -24.21 -9.50
C HIS A 146 22.20 -24.86 -8.69
N ALA A 147 22.32 -24.90 -7.36
CA ALA A 147 21.31 -25.40 -6.45
C ALA A 147 21.33 -24.59 -5.14
N VAL A 148 20.25 -24.65 -4.38
CA VAL A 148 20.14 -24.01 -3.06
C VAL A 148 20.36 -25.08 -1.99
N ASP A 149 21.55 -25.10 -1.40
CA ASP A 149 21.91 -25.98 -0.30
C ASP A 149 21.84 -25.27 1.06
N ALA A 150 22.01 -26.03 2.14
CA ALA A 150 21.98 -25.52 3.51
C ALA A 150 23.05 -24.42 3.74
N ALA A 151 24.25 -24.59 3.17
CA ALA A 151 25.34 -23.62 3.31
C ALA A 151 25.01 -22.28 2.65
N LEU A 152 24.35 -22.29 1.49
CA LEU A 152 23.86 -21.07 0.86
C LEU A 152 22.78 -20.39 1.69
N VAL A 153 21.79 -21.15 2.20
CA VAL A 153 20.73 -20.57 3.03
C VAL A 153 21.29 -19.99 4.32
N GLN A 154 22.24 -20.66 4.95
CA GLN A 154 22.95 -20.14 6.12
C GLN A 154 23.61 -18.78 5.79
N ARG A 155 24.34 -18.69 4.67
CA ARG A 155 24.94 -17.41 4.22
C ARG A 155 23.88 -16.32 3.99
N VAL A 156 22.74 -16.66 3.40
CA VAL A 156 21.62 -15.71 3.20
C VAL A 156 21.06 -15.20 4.55
N LEU A 157 20.93 -16.09 5.54
CA LEU A 157 20.45 -15.73 6.89
C LEU A 157 21.48 -14.87 7.65
N GLU A 158 22.77 -15.17 7.51
CA GLU A 158 23.87 -14.36 8.05
C GLU A 158 23.93 -12.97 7.38
N ASP A 159 23.79 -12.91 6.06
CA ASP A 159 23.77 -11.67 5.27
C ASP A 159 22.58 -10.76 5.58
N ALA A 160 21.48 -11.31 6.13
CA ALA A 160 20.36 -10.52 6.65
C ALA A 160 20.77 -9.66 7.86
N GLY A 161 21.88 -10.00 8.52
CA GLY A 161 22.59 -9.18 9.50
C GLY A 161 21.90 -9.09 10.87
N PHE A 162 21.04 -10.05 11.22
CA PHE A 162 20.39 -10.05 12.52
C PHE A 162 21.40 -10.11 13.67
N ARG A 163 21.13 -9.39 14.76
CA ARG A 163 21.94 -9.43 15.99
C ARG A 163 21.49 -10.53 16.93
N ALA A 164 20.21 -10.90 16.88
CA ALA A 164 19.67 -12.01 17.66
C ALA A 164 20.20 -13.34 17.09
N PRO A 165 20.60 -14.30 17.94
CA PRO A 165 21.02 -15.60 17.48
C PRO A 165 19.82 -16.41 16.95
N PHE A 166 20.07 -17.32 16.02
CA PHE A 166 19.10 -18.34 15.66
C PHE A 166 19.00 -19.41 16.76
N ARG A 167 17.87 -20.10 16.84
CA ARG A 167 17.68 -21.25 17.73
C ARG A 167 18.73 -22.33 17.44
N ASP A 168 18.83 -22.71 16.16
CA ASP A 168 19.87 -23.56 15.59
C ASP A 168 20.07 -23.17 14.12
N LEU A 169 21.06 -22.33 13.82
CA LEU A 169 21.24 -21.78 12.47
C LEU A 169 21.41 -22.88 11.40
N ALA A 170 22.15 -23.95 11.71
CA ALA A 170 22.43 -25.00 10.76
C ALA A 170 21.18 -25.84 10.45
N ALA A 171 20.41 -26.20 11.49
CA ALA A 171 19.17 -26.94 11.32
C ALA A 171 18.10 -26.12 10.58
N GLU A 172 17.93 -24.85 10.93
CA GLU A 172 16.98 -23.92 10.29
C GLU A 172 17.33 -23.72 8.80
N ALA A 173 18.63 -23.57 8.49
CA ALA A 173 19.09 -23.45 7.12
C ALA A 173 18.90 -24.74 6.30
N GLY A 174 19.13 -25.91 6.91
CA GLY A 174 18.90 -27.22 6.29
C GLY A 174 17.44 -27.43 5.91
N ALA A 175 16.52 -27.24 6.86
CA ALA A 175 15.09 -27.38 6.63
C ALA A 175 14.57 -26.38 5.58
N ALA A 176 15.06 -25.14 5.62
CA ALA A 176 14.72 -24.14 4.62
C ALA A 176 15.24 -24.52 3.22
N ALA A 177 16.48 -25.00 3.09
CA ALA A 177 17.05 -25.43 1.81
C ALA A 177 16.27 -26.59 1.18
N GLU A 178 15.86 -27.58 1.97
CA GLU A 178 14.99 -28.67 1.51
C GLU A 178 13.67 -28.13 0.96
N ARG A 179 13.04 -27.20 1.68
CA ARG A 179 11.75 -26.63 1.27
C ARG A 179 11.87 -25.75 0.03
N ILE A 180 12.95 -24.97 -0.10
CA ILE A 180 13.27 -24.20 -1.31
C ILE A 180 13.46 -25.15 -2.50
N THR A 181 14.26 -26.19 -2.34
CA THR A 181 14.55 -27.18 -3.39
C THR A 181 13.26 -27.84 -3.87
N ALA A 182 12.38 -28.27 -2.95
CA ALA A 182 11.08 -28.84 -3.30
C ALA A 182 10.19 -27.85 -4.07
N GLY A 183 10.18 -26.57 -3.66
CA GLY A 183 9.44 -25.51 -4.36
C GLY A 183 9.98 -25.23 -5.76
N LEU A 184 11.31 -25.15 -5.91
CA LEU A 184 11.98 -25.01 -7.21
C LEU A 184 11.65 -26.21 -8.10
N HIS A 185 11.73 -27.44 -7.58
CA HIS A 185 11.40 -28.64 -8.33
C HIS A 185 9.95 -28.62 -8.83
N THR A 186 9.00 -28.21 -7.98
CA THR A 186 7.59 -28.09 -8.34
C THR A 186 7.37 -27.04 -9.42
N ALA A 187 7.98 -25.87 -9.27
CA ALA A 187 7.79 -24.75 -10.20
C ALA A 187 8.49 -24.99 -11.54
N LEU A 188 9.66 -25.62 -11.53
CA LEU A 188 10.57 -25.68 -12.67
C LEU A 188 10.74 -27.09 -13.27
N GLY A 189 10.24 -28.16 -12.65
CA GLY A 189 10.51 -29.54 -13.06
C GLY A 189 11.96 -29.98 -12.78
N GLY A 190 12.63 -29.30 -11.84
CA GLY A 190 14.00 -29.57 -11.41
C GLY A 190 14.50 -28.46 -10.47
N ALA A 191 15.49 -28.74 -9.64
CA ALA A 191 15.99 -27.78 -8.64
C ALA A 191 17.05 -26.80 -9.18
N ALA A 192 17.54 -27.04 -10.40
CA ALA A 192 18.63 -26.24 -10.97
C ALA A 192 18.18 -24.79 -11.21
N ILE A 193 19.01 -23.83 -10.80
CA ILE A 193 18.86 -22.39 -11.06
C ILE A 193 20.20 -21.82 -11.55
N GLU A 194 20.18 -20.62 -12.13
CA GLU A 194 21.40 -19.89 -12.50
C GLU A 194 21.89 -19.00 -11.35
N ALA A 195 20.94 -18.47 -10.58
CA ALA A 195 21.21 -17.63 -9.45
C ALA A 195 20.01 -17.55 -8.50
N LEU A 196 20.31 -17.29 -7.24
CA LEU A 196 19.37 -16.80 -6.24
C LEU A 196 19.62 -15.30 -6.06
N ASP A 197 18.65 -14.45 -6.39
CA ASP A 197 18.72 -13.02 -6.05
C ASP A 197 17.94 -12.78 -4.75
N VAL A 198 18.52 -12.09 -3.78
CA VAL A 198 17.88 -11.77 -2.49
C VAL A 198 17.92 -10.26 -2.26
N LEU A 199 16.78 -9.64 -1.97
CA LEU A 199 16.72 -8.24 -1.59
C LEU A 199 17.55 -8.00 -0.32
N ARG A 200 18.37 -6.95 -0.33
CA ARG A 200 19.12 -6.50 0.85
C ARG A 200 18.23 -6.07 2.01
N PRO A 201 17.14 -5.29 1.80
CA PRO A 201 16.22 -4.98 2.89
C PRO A 201 15.53 -6.24 3.41
N VAL A 202 15.55 -6.40 4.74
CA VAL A 202 14.65 -7.30 5.46
C VAL A 202 13.35 -6.57 5.76
N PHE A 203 12.23 -7.26 5.56
CA PHE A 203 10.90 -6.67 5.68
C PHE A 203 10.30 -7.10 7.01
N PHE A 204 9.95 -6.15 7.87
CA PHE A 204 9.38 -6.42 9.19
C PHE A 204 7.90 -6.08 9.22
N ARG A 205 7.09 -6.96 9.79
CA ARG A 205 5.68 -6.68 10.07
C ARG A 205 5.22 -7.51 11.26
N ASN A 206 4.64 -6.83 12.25
CA ASN A 206 4.19 -7.45 13.50
C ASN A 206 5.30 -8.29 14.14
N LYS A 207 5.08 -9.60 14.25
CA LYS A 207 5.98 -10.56 14.88
C LYS A 207 6.84 -11.34 13.87
N ALA A 208 6.89 -10.90 12.62
CA ALA A 208 7.58 -11.59 11.55
C ALA A 208 8.57 -10.67 10.82
N ALA A 209 9.69 -11.28 10.40
CA ALA A 209 10.62 -10.71 9.45
C ALA A 209 10.62 -11.55 8.17
N TYR A 210 10.81 -10.92 7.02
CA TYR A 210 10.79 -11.60 5.73
C TYR A 210 12.06 -11.27 4.95
N VAL A 211 12.80 -12.32 4.59
CA VAL A 211 13.90 -12.24 3.62
C VAL A 211 13.34 -12.62 2.27
N ILE A 212 13.37 -11.68 1.32
CA ILE A 212 12.68 -11.81 0.04
C ILE A 212 13.69 -12.05 -1.06
N GLY A 213 13.59 -13.18 -1.74
CA GLY A 213 14.41 -13.53 -2.87
C GLY A 213 13.64 -14.20 -4.00
N ARG A 214 14.39 -14.56 -5.04
CA ARG A 214 13.89 -15.25 -6.22
C ARG A 214 14.95 -16.16 -6.83
N GLY A 215 14.60 -17.40 -7.15
CA GLY A 215 15.42 -18.28 -7.97
C GLY A 215 15.18 -17.98 -9.45
N ARG A 216 16.24 -17.89 -10.25
CA ARG A 216 16.16 -17.63 -11.69
C ARG A 216 16.62 -18.83 -12.51
N ARG A 217 15.87 -19.16 -13.57
CA ARG A 217 16.30 -20.09 -14.62
C ARG A 217 15.79 -19.63 -15.98
N GLY A 218 16.68 -19.10 -16.81
CA GLY A 218 16.33 -18.37 -18.02
C GLY A 218 15.33 -17.24 -17.73
N LYS A 219 14.18 -17.25 -18.43
CA LYS A 219 13.10 -16.27 -18.23
C LYS A 219 12.18 -16.58 -17.06
N ARG A 220 12.33 -17.74 -16.40
CA ARG A 220 11.46 -18.16 -15.30
C ARG A 220 12.03 -17.67 -13.98
N VAL A 221 11.12 -17.15 -13.15
CA VAL A 221 11.40 -16.67 -11.80
C VAL A 221 10.53 -17.45 -10.84
N VAL A 222 11.13 -17.96 -9.76
CA VAL A 222 10.42 -18.63 -8.67
C VAL A 222 10.63 -17.81 -7.40
N PRO A 223 9.57 -17.39 -6.70
CA PRO A 223 9.72 -16.73 -5.41
C PRO A 223 10.48 -17.61 -4.42
N VAL A 224 11.33 -17.01 -3.60
CA VAL A 224 12.00 -17.66 -2.48
C VAL A 224 11.95 -16.69 -1.31
N VAL A 225 10.92 -16.82 -0.46
CA VAL A 225 10.72 -15.93 0.68
C VAL A 225 10.83 -16.74 1.97
N LEU A 226 11.75 -16.33 2.85
CA LEU A 226 11.90 -16.89 4.19
C LEU A 226 11.09 -16.01 5.15
N ALA A 227 10.14 -16.61 5.86
CA ALA A 227 9.43 -15.96 6.96
C ALA A 227 10.09 -16.39 8.27
N LEU A 228 10.58 -15.41 9.02
CA LEU A 228 11.26 -15.61 10.28
C LEU A 228 10.40 -15.12 11.44
N THR A 229 10.44 -15.84 12.54
CA THR A 229 9.86 -15.45 13.83
C THR A 229 10.98 -15.25 14.85
N SER A 230 10.66 -14.54 15.92
CA SER A 230 11.55 -14.39 17.08
C SER A 230 10.79 -14.84 18.31
N GLU A 231 11.30 -15.86 19.00
CA GLU A 231 10.72 -16.41 20.22
C GLU A 231 11.78 -16.45 21.31
N GLY A 232 11.52 -15.80 22.45
CA GLY A 232 12.51 -15.71 23.54
C GLY A 232 13.83 -15.05 23.11
N GLY A 233 13.79 -14.16 22.11
CA GLY A 233 14.98 -13.51 21.55
C GLY A 233 15.83 -14.40 20.64
N ARG A 234 15.29 -15.54 20.19
CA ARG A 234 15.94 -16.45 19.24
C ARG A 234 15.15 -16.52 17.94
N LEU A 235 15.86 -16.43 16.82
CA LEU A 235 15.27 -16.47 15.49
C LEU A 235 15.05 -17.91 15.03
N ALA A 236 13.97 -18.12 14.28
CA ALA A 236 13.67 -19.37 13.59
C ALA A 236 13.06 -19.06 12.21
N VAL A 237 13.27 -19.95 11.24
CA VAL A 237 12.62 -19.91 9.95
C VAL A 237 11.29 -20.67 10.07
N ASP A 238 10.20 -19.92 10.19
CA ASP A 238 8.85 -20.47 10.38
C ASP A 238 8.29 -21.07 9.08
N ALA A 239 8.57 -20.42 7.95
CA ALA A 239 8.09 -20.88 6.65
C ALA A 239 8.99 -20.45 5.49
N VAL A 240 8.95 -21.26 4.42
CA VAL A 240 9.51 -20.92 3.11
C VAL A 240 8.38 -20.88 2.10
N LEU A 241 8.21 -19.72 1.45
CA LEU A 241 7.18 -19.51 0.43
C LEU A 241 7.83 -19.53 -0.94
N THR A 242 7.27 -20.35 -1.84
CA THR A 242 7.86 -20.61 -3.17
C THR A 242 6.90 -20.39 -4.32
N THR A 243 5.68 -19.90 -4.03
CA THR A 243 4.65 -19.64 -5.04
C THR A 243 4.20 -18.18 -5.05
N GLU A 244 3.74 -17.70 -6.21
CA GLU A 244 3.15 -16.36 -6.35
C GLU A 244 1.96 -16.17 -5.39
N ALA A 245 1.14 -17.19 -5.20
CA ALA A 245 -0.05 -17.14 -4.35
C ALA A 245 0.30 -16.91 -2.88
N GLU A 246 1.28 -17.67 -2.34
CA GLU A 246 1.76 -17.51 -0.97
C GLU A 246 2.33 -16.11 -0.74
N VAL A 247 3.20 -15.64 -1.64
CA VAL A 247 3.81 -14.31 -1.54
C VAL A 247 2.75 -13.21 -1.71
N SER A 248 1.73 -13.42 -2.55
CA SER A 248 0.64 -12.46 -2.73
C SER A 248 -0.15 -12.22 -1.43
N VAL A 249 -0.33 -13.27 -0.60
CA VAL A 249 -0.97 -13.17 0.71
C VAL A 249 -0.09 -12.41 1.72
N VAL A 250 1.23 -12.57 1.64
CA VAL A 250 2.19 -11.78 2.44
C VAL A 250 2.10 -10.30 2.07
N PHE A 251 1.92 -9.97 0.80
CA PHE A 251 1.74 -8.60 0.29
C PHE A 251 0.26 -8.21 0.14
N SER A 252 -0.62 -8.74 0.99
CA SER A 252 -2.06 -8.45 0.93
C SER A 252 -2.37 -7.03 1.38
N PHE A 253 -3.33 -6.38 0.69
CA PHE A 253 -3.92 -5.11 1.09
C PHE A 253 -4.67 -5.19 2.42
N ALA A 254 -4.95 -6.39 2.95
CA ALA A 254 -5.62 -6.54 4.22
C ALA A 254 -4.67 -6.54 5.44
N ARG A 255 -3.38 -6.23 5.25
CA ARG A 255 -2.35 -6.25 6.30
C ARG A 255 -1.73 -4.87 6.47
N TRP A 256 -1.08 -4.66 7.61
CA TRP A 256 -0.19 -3.53 7.80
C TRP A 256 0.96 -3.50 6.80
N TYR A 257 1.49 -2.30 6.63
CA TYR A 257 2.64 -2.03 5.79
C TYR A 257 3.91 -2.58 6.41
N PHE A 258 4.87 -2.93 5.57
CA PHE A 258 6.18 -3.37 5.99
C PHE A 258 7.03 -2.20 6.46
N HIS A 259 7.86 -2.46 7.47
CA HIS A 259 9.05 -1.66 7.77
C HIS A 259 10.24 -2.29 7.07
N ALA A 260 10.89 -1.55 6.19
CA ALA A 260 12.03 -2.01 5.43
C ALA A 260 12.95 -0.83 5.13
N GLU A 261 14.25 -1.02 5.29
CA GLU A 261 15.24 0.02 5.03
C GLU A 261 15.57 0.05 3.54
N ILE A 262 14.91 0.94 2.81
CA ILE A 262 14.94 0.98 1.35
C ILE A 262 15.58 2.27 0.88
N ASP A 263 16.65 2.14 0.10
CA ASP A 263 17.32 3.26 -0.54
C ASP A 263 16.65 3.67 -1.85
N SER A 264 16.25 2.70 -2.67
CA SER A 264 15.63 2.90 -3.98
C SER A 264 14.28 2.17 -4.04
N PRO A 265 13.16 2.84 -3.69
CA PRO A 265 11.84 2.23 -3.69
C PRO A 265 11.46 1.68 -5.07
N ARG A 266 11.69 2.44 -6.14
CA ARG A 266 11.49 1.99 -7.54
C ARG A 266 12.17 0.67 -7.91
N GLU A 267 13.38 0.41 -7.41
CA GLU A 267 14.08 -0.84 -7.65
C GLU A 267 13.44 -2.00 -6.88
N VAL A 268 13.12 -1.79 -5.60
CA VAL A 268 12.41 -2.80 -4.80
C VAL A 268 11.07 -3.13 -5.44
N ILE A 269 10.32 -2.14 -5.92
CA ILE A 269 9.07 -2.35 -6.65
C ILE A 269 9.31 -3.15 -7.94
N GLY A 270 10.36 -2.82 -8.70
CA GLY A 270 10.77 -3.63 -9.87
C GLY A 270 11.02 -5.10 -9.51
N PHE A 271 11.64 -5.36 -8.35
CA PHE A 271 11.94 -6.72 -7.88
C PHE A 271 10.63 -7.44 -7.53
N LEU A 272 9.79 -6.80 -6.73
CA LEU A 272 8.52 -7.36 -6.29
C LEU A 272 7.58 -7.62 -7.46
N ARG A 273 7.61 -6.80 -8.52
CA ARG A 273 6.84 -7.04 -9.75
C ARG A 273 7.26 -8.29 -10.51
N SER A 274 8.52 -8.71 -10.39
CA SER A 274 8.97 -10.00 -10.96
C SER A 274 8.39 -11.20 -10.20
N LEU A 275 8.05 -11.01 -8.92
CA LEU A 275 7.45 -12.03 -8.06
C LEU A 275 5.92 -12.00 -8.09
N LEU A 276 5.35 -10.80 -8.24
CA LEU A 276 3.93 -10.49 -8.08
C LEU A 276 3.43 -9.71 -9.31
N PRO A 277 3.49 -10.30 -10.52
CA PRO A 277 3.21 -9.58 -11.77
C PRO A 277 1.77 -9.07 -11.88
N ARG A 278 0.84 -9.70 -11.16
CA ARG A 278 -0.57 -9.32 -11.13
C ARG A 278 -0.91 -8.23 -10.10
N LYS A 279 -0.01 -7.96 -9.13
CA LYS A 279 -0.24 -6.88 -8.17
C LYS A 279 0.06 -5.54 -8.82
N ARG A 280 -0.79 -4.57 -8.50
CA ARG A 280 -0.66 -3.21 -8.99
C ARG A 280 0.52 -2.50 -8.35
N VAL A 281 1.10 -1.54 -9.06
CA VAL A 281 2.26 -0.77 -8.57
C VAL A 281 1.86 0.03 -7.34
N SER A 282 0.66 0.62 -7.37
CA SER A 282 0.05 1.32 -6.24
C SER A 282 -0.01 0.45 -4.97
N GLU A 283 -0.47 -0.79 -5.09
CA GLU A 283 -0.55 -1.75 -3.97
C GLU A 283 0.81 -2.12 -3.40
N LEU A 284 1.82 -2.26 -4.27
CA LEU A 284 3.17 -2.57 -3.83
C LEU A 284 3.77 -1.39 -3.07
N TYR A 285 3.66 -0.14 -3.55
CA TYR A 285 4.11 1.03 -2.80
C TYR A 285 3.39 1.18 -1.45
N ASN A 286 2.08 0.95 -1.43
CA ASN A 286 1.31 0.92 -0.18
C ASN A 286 1.87 -0.12 0.79
N SER A 287 2.15 -1.33 0.31
CA SER A 287 2.69 -2.41 1.15
C SER A 287 4.04 -2.08 1.79
N LEU A 288 4.83 -1.18 1.18
CA LEU A 288 6.10 -0.68 1.72
C LEU A 288 5.92 0.51 2.69
N GLY A 289 4.69 1.00 2.86
CA GLY A 289 4.35 2.14 3.70
C GLY A 289 4.47 3.50 3.00
N TYR A 290 4.60 3.52 1.67
CA TYR A 290 4.60 4.73 0.86
C TYR A 290 3.19 5.08 0.35
N GLY A 291 2.23 5.19 1.27
CA GLY A 291 0.81 5.32 0.97
C GLY A 291 0.45 6.50 0.06
N ASN A 292 1.10 7.65 0.23
CA ASN A 292 0.83 8.83 -0.60
C ASN A 292 1.30 8.65 -2.04
N HIS A 293 2.46 8.01 -2.23
CA HIS A 293 2.92 7.66 -3.58
C HIS A 293 2.07 6.54 -4.19
N GLY A 294 1.62 5.58 -3.37
CA GLY A 294 0.62 4.61 -3.79
C GLY A 294 -0.68 5.24 -4.28
N LYS A 295 -1.13 6.36 -3.71
CA LYS A 295 -2.27 7.16 -4.24
C LYS A 295 -1.96 7.78 -5.60
N THR A 296 -0.76 8.33 -5.79
CA THR A 296 -0.32 8.88 -7.09
C THR A 296 -0.30 7.80 -8.17
N GLU A 297 0.29 6.65 -7.86
CA GLU A 297 0.30 5.48 -8.75
C GLU A 297 -1.11 4.96 -9.02
N PHE A 298 -1.97 4.91 -7.99
CA PHE A 298 -3.37 4.50 -8.15
C PHE A 298 -4.11 5.42 -9.11
N TYR A 299 -3.92 6.74 -9.00
CA TYR A 299 -4.55 7.69 -9.90
C TYR A 299 -4.09 7.47 -11.35
N ARG A 300 -2.78 7.26 -11.57
CA ARG A 300 -2.24 6.92 -12.90
C ARG A 300 -2.87 5.63 -13.45
N GLU A 301 -2.97 4.59 -12.62
CA GLU A 301 -3.57 3.30 -12.99
C GLU A 301 -5.07 3.43 -13.32
N LEU A 302 -5.81 4.22 -12.54
CA LEU A 302 -7.23 4.49 -12.76
C LEU A 302 -7.45 5.26 -14.07
N MET A 303 -6.68 6.33 -14.31
CA MET A 303 -6.80 7.10 -15.55
C MET A 303 -6.44 6.26 -16.78
N ALA A 304 -5.41 5.41 -16.69
CA ALA A 304 -5.06 4.46 -17.74
C ALA A 304 -6.18 3.44 -17.99
N GLN A 305 -6.83 2.94 -16.92
CA GLN A 305 -7.95 2.02 -17.05
C GLN A 305 -9.17 2.68 -17.69
N ILE A 306 -9.48 3.92 -17.32
CA ILE A 306 -10.56 4.69 -17.94
C ILE A 306 -10.24 4.89 -19.42
N ALA A 307 -9.03 5.33 -19.78
CA ALA A 307 -8.66 5.52 -21.18
C ALA A 307 -8.71 4.23 -22.02
N GLY A 308 -8.37 3.08 -21.43
CA GLY A 308 -8.28 1.78 -22.13
C GLY A 308 -9.55 0.92 -22.10
N SER A 309 -10.65 1.37 -21.49
CA SER A 309 -11.90 0.62 -21.35
C SER A 309 -13.10 1.50 -21.71
N HIS A 310 -14.20 0.89 -22.17
CA HIS A 310 -15.49 1.56 -22.37
C HIS A 310 -16.50 1.30 -21.25
N ASP A 311 -16.13 0.53 -20.23
CA ASP A 311 -17.02 0.21 -19.12
C ASP A 311 -17.50 1.48 -18.41
N PRO A 312 -18.79 1.61 -18.06
CA PRO A 312 -19.26 2.70 -17.23
C PRO A 312 -18.97 2.42 -15.75
N PHE A 313 -18.84 3.49 -14.96
CA PHE A 313 -19.01 3.43 -13.52
C PHE A 313 -20.46 3.07 -13.21
N VAL A 314 -20.63 2.04 -12.40
CA VAL A 314 -21.94 1.48 -12.01
C VAL A 314 -22.01 1.32 -10.50
N VAL A 315 -23.22 1.23 -9.96
CA VAL A 315 -23.44 0.86 -8.55
C VAL A 315 -22.76 -0.47 -8.28
N ALA A 316 -22.02 -0.57 -7.17
CA ALA A 316 -21.33 -1.80 -6.83
C ALA A 316 -22.34 -2.93 -6.55
N PRO A 317 -22.08 -4.17 -7.01
CA PRO A 317 -22.99 -5.29 -6.79
C PRO A 317 -23.07 -5.64 -5.30
N GLY A 318 -24.29 -5.89 -4.81
CA GLY A 318 -24.54 -6.21 -3.41
C GLY A 318 -25.75 -5.45 -2.85
N LYS A 319 -25.99 -5.60 -1.54
CA LYS A 319 -27.01 -4.82 -0.84
C LYS A 319 -26.53 -3.39 -0.65
N ARG A 320 -27.38 -2.41 -0.98
CA ARG A 320 -27.06 -0.99 -0.76
C ARG A 320 -26.86 -0.70 0.73
N GLY A 321 -25.77 -0.02 1.05
CA GLY A 321 -25.47 0.49 2.37
C GLY A 321 -26.44 1.58 2.79
N LEU A 322 -26.53 1.83 4.10
CA LEU A 322 -27.37 2.92 4.64
C LEU A 322 -26.59 4.23 4.79
N VAL A 323 -25.26 4.14 4.95
CA VAL A 323 -24.37 5.29 5.20
C VAL A 323 -23.54 5.63 3.95
N MET A 324 -23.08 4.62 3.21
CA MET A 324 -22.22 4.78 2.05
C MET A 324 -23.00 4.57 0.74
N GLU A 325 -22.77 5.44 -0.25
CA GLU A 325 -23.03 5.15 -1.65
C GLU A 325 -21.77 4.55 -2.27
N VAL A 326 -21.90 3.39 -2.93
CA VAL A 326 -20.74 2.62 -3.39
C VAL A 326 -20.86 2.30 -4.87
N PHE A 327 -19.85 2.71 -5.64
CA PHE A 327 -19.78 2.45 -7.07
C PHE A 327 -18.44 1.84 -7.47
N THR A 328 -18.37 1.29 -8.67
CA THR A 328 -17.19 0.59 -9.19
C THR A 328 -17.11 0.74 -10.70
N LEU A 329 -15.91 0.57 -11.25
CA LEU A 329 -15.72 0.34 -12.67
C LEU A 329 -15.56 -1.18 -12.85
N PRO A 330 -16.43 -1.90 -13.59
CA PRO A 330 -16.38 -3.36 -13.69
C PRO A 330 -14.98 -3.91 -14.07
N SER A 331 -14.30 -3.29 -15.04
CA SER A 331 -12.92 -3.61 -15.42
C SER A 331 -11.83 -3.23 -14.41
N PHE A 332 -12.17 -2.62 -13.28
CA PHE A 332 -11.21 -2.16 -12.26
C PHE A 332 -11.52 -2.79 -10.90
N GLU A 333 -10.51 -3.37 -10.26
CA GLU A 333 -10.67 -4.19 -9.06
C GLU A 333 -10.85 -3.36 -7.77
N TYR A 334 -11.49 -2.19 -7.85
CA TYR A 334 -11.72 -1.27 -6.74
C TYR A 334 -13.16 -0.79 -6.68
N VAL A 335 -13.58 -0.43 -5.47
CA VAL A 335 -14.82 0.27 -5.20
C VAL A 335 -14.53 1.66 -4.66
N PHE A 336 -15.40 2.60 -5.00
CA PHE A 336 -15.38 3.99 -4.56
C PHE A 336 -16.57 4.17 -3.63
N LYS A 337 -16.31 4.58 -2.38
CA LYS A 337 -17.30 4.73 -1.34
C LYS A 337 -17.43 6.20 -0.96
N VAL A 338 -18.62 6.76 -1.15
CA VAL A 338 -18.94 8.15 -0.81
C VAL A 338 -19.89 8.14 0.38
N ILE A 339 -19.59 8.90 1.42
CA ILE A 339 -20.49 9.03 2.57
C ILE A 339 -21.70 9.86 2.13
N ARG A 340 -22.92 9.35 2.36
CA ARG A 340 -24.17 10.05 2.07
C ARG A 340 -24.34 11.30 2.94
N ASP A 341 -25.06 12.29 2.45
CA ASP A 341 -25.31 13.55 3.15
C ASP A 341 -26.28 13.37 4.33
N ARG A 342 -27.21 12.41 4.21
CA ARG A 342 -28.23 12.11 5.22
C ARG A 342 -28.36 10.61 5.42
N PHE A 343 -28.41 10.18 6.68
CA PHE A 343 -28.61 8.79 7.06
C PHE A 343 -30.06 8.54 7.47
N PRO A 344 -30.59 7.31 7.27
CA PRO A 344 -31.92 6.96 7.75
C PRO A 344 -32.00 7.02 9.29
N PRO A 345 -33.19 7.26 9.88
CA PRO A 345 -33.35 7.49 11.32
C PRO A 345 -32.80 6.37 12.23
N GLN A 346 -32.77 5.14 11.73
CA GLN A 346 -32.21 3.98 12.42
C GLN A 346 -30.68 4.02 12.59
N LYS A 347 -29.95 4.82 11.81
CA LYS A 347 -28.50 4.98 11.92
C LYS A 347 -28.17 6.23 12.73
N ARG A 348 -27.87 6.05 14.03
CA ARG A 348 -27.47 7.10 14.97
C ARG A 348 -25.96 7.39 14.89
N THR A 349 -25.51 7.88 13.74
CA THR A 349 -24.10 8.24 13.47
C THR A 349 -24.02 9.58 12.75
N THR A 350 -22.83 10.17 12.64
CA THR A 350 -22.57 11.39 11.87
C THR A 350 -21.46 11.15 10.86
N ARG A 351 -21.35 12.04 9.85
CA ARG A 351 -20.28 11.97 8.87
C ARG A 351 -18.90 11.96 9.53
N GLU A 352 -18.70 12.83 10.53
CA GLU A 352 -17.44 12.96 11.27
C GLU A 352 -17.11 11.66 12.01
N LYS A 353 -18.13 11.01 12.61
CA LYS A 353 -17.97 9.74 13.31
C LYS A 353 -17.59 8.62 12.34
N VAL A 354 -18.21 8.56 11.17
CA VAL A 354 -17.84 7.60 10.10
C VAL A 354 -16.39 7.82 9.67
N MET A 355 -16.00 9.06 9.39
CA MET A 355 -14.62 9.39 9.04
C MET A 355 -13.62 9.04 10.15
N ALA A 356 -13.99 9.25 11.41
CA ALA A 356 -13.18 8.85 12.57
C ALA A 356 -13.00 7.33 12.64
N THR A 357 -14.04 6.53 12.42
CA THR A 357 -13.94 5.06 12.36
C THR A 357 -13.00 4.61 11.25
N TYR A 358 -13.12 5.19 10.04
CA TYR A 358 -12.22 4.87 8.93
C TYR A 358 -10.75 5.19 9.27
N ARG A 359 -10.49 6.31 9.96
CA ARG A 359 -9.13 6.65 10.44
C ARG A 359 -8.63 5.66 11.49
N GLN A 360 -9.49 5.22 12.41
CA GLN A 360 -9.14 4.19 13.40
C GLN A 360 -8.75 2.87 12.72
N VAL A 361 -9.51 2.42 11.71
CA VAL A 361 -9.19 1.20 10.95
C VAL A 361 -7.80 1.26 10.31
N LEU A 362 -7.36 2.43 9.85
CA LEU A 362 -6.01 2.60 9.29
C LEU A 362 -4.91 2.43 10.35
N GLN A 363 -5.17 2.83 11.59
CA GLN A 363 -4.24 2.76 12.73
C GLN A 363 -4.25 1.40 13.44
N HIS A 364 -5.25 0.56 13.21
CA HIS A 364 -5.36 -0.77 13.81
C HIS A 364 -4.67 -1.85 12.96
N ASP A 365 -4.10 -2.87 13.61
CA ASP A 365 -3.58 -4.03 12.89
C ASP A 365 -4.74 -4.72 12.19
N ARG A 366 -4.68 -4.67 10.86
CA ARG A 366 -5.72 -5.22 10.00
C ARG A 366 -5.74 -6.75 10.02
N VAL A 367 -4.67 -7.39 10.53
CA VAL A 367 -4.51 -8.86 10.71
C VAL A 367 -4.81 -9.72 9.48
N GLY A 368 -4.90 -9.15 8.28
CA GLY A 368 -5.33 -9.87 7.08
C GLY A 368 -6.85 -10.01 6.96
N ARG A 369 -7.63 -9.30 7.79
CA ARG A 369 -9.09 -9.37 7.89
C ARG A 369 -9.80 -8.04 7.66
N LEU A 370 -9.11 -6.91 7.71
CA LEU A 370 -9.68 -5.60 7.35
C LEU A 370 -9.11 -5.13 6.01
N ILE A 371 -9.96 -4.69 5.10
CA ILE A 371 -9.53 -4.09 3.83
C ILE A 371 -8.94 -2.70 4.08
N ASP A 372 -7.72 -2.47 3.58
CA ASP A 372 -7.10 -1.14 3.58
C ASP A 372 -7.91 -0.11 2.78
N VAL A 373 -7.83 1.15 3.20
CA VAL A 373 -8.63 2.23 2.65
C VAL A 373 -7.76 3.40 2.26
N GLN A 374 -7.98 3.95 1.08
CA GLN A 374 -7.35 5.20 0.67
C GLN A 374 -8.39 6.31 0.62
N GLU A 375 -8.18 7.33 1.42
CA GLU A 375 -8.96 8.58 1.38
C GLU A 375 -8.49 9.45 0.21
N PHE A 376 -9.41 9.87 -0.65
CA PHE A 376 -9.15 10.80 -1.74
C PHE A 376 -10.04 12.04 -1.59
N GLU A 377 -9.46 13.19 -1.95
CA GLU A 377 -10.16 14.46 -2.03
C GLU A 377 -10.12 14.97 -3.48
N HIS A 378 -11.23 15.56 -3.93
CA HIS A 378 -11.37 16.16 -5.27
C HIS A 378 -11.00 15.23 -6.44
N LEU A 379 -11.35 13.94 -6.33
CA LEU A 379 -11.10 12.98 -7.41
C LEU A 379 -12.05 13.28 -8.57
N THR A 380 -11.47 13.38 -9.77
CA THR A 380 -12.18 13.78 -10.99
C THR A 380 -12.36 12.59 -11.91
N PHE A 381 -13.54 12.47 -12.48
CA PHE A 381 -13.94 11.38 -13.36
C PHE A 381 -14.66 11.96 -14.58
N PRO A 382 -14.48 11.39 -15.80
CA PRO A 382 -15.24 11.84 -16.95
C PRO A 382 -16.73 11.51 -16.77
N ARG A 383 -17.60 12.51 -16.93
CA ARG A 383 -19.06 12.38 -16.81
C ARG A 383 -19.63 11.35 -17.78
N SER A 384 -19.12 11.32 -19.00
CA SER A 384 -19.50 10.35 -20.04
C SER A 384 -19.27 8.89 -19.63
N ARG A 385 -18.54 8.66 -18.54
CA ARG A 385 -18.21 7.34 -18.02
C ARG A 385 -19.07 6.91 -16.86
N PHE A 386 -20.11 7.66 -16.50
CA PHE A 386 -21.08 7.21 -15.50
C PHE A 386 -22.31 6.60 -16.16
N ASP A 387 -22.79 5.50 -15.60
CA ASP A 387 -24.18 5.13 -15.76
C ASP A 387 -25.07 6.31 -15.29
N PRO A 388 -26.04 6.77 -16.10
CA PRO A 388 -26.85 7.93 -15.74
C PRO A 388 -27.59 7.77 -14.41
N ALA A 389 -28.12 6.58 -14.11
CA ALA A 389 -28.84 6.33 -12.87
C ALA A 389 -27.92 6.36 -11.65
N LEU A 390 -26.66 5.92 -11.79
CA LEU A 390 -25.66 6.11 -10.74
C LEU A 390 -25.37 7.59 -10.49
N LEU A 391 -25.15 8.38 -11.55
CA LEU A 391 -24.82 9.80 -11.40
C LEU A 391 -25.98 10.58 -10.75
N ASP A 392 -27.21 10.34 -11.20
CA ASP A 392 -28.40 10.95 -10.61
C ASP A 392 -28.54 10.60 -9.12
N GLU A 393 -28.28 9.33 -8.76
CA GLU A 393 -28.30 8.91 -7.37
C GLU A 393 -27.21 9.61 -6.54
N LEU A 394 -25.97 9.69 -7.03
CA LEU A 394 -24.88 10.39 -6.35
C LEU A 394 -25.21 11.87 -6.10
N LEU A 395 -25.77 12.55 -7.10
CA LEU A 395 -26.19 13.95 -6.99
C LEU A 395 -27.40 14.14 -6.06
N ARG A 396 -28.16 13.08 -5.79
CA ARG A 396 -29.29 13.10 -4.86
C ARG A 396 -28.89 12.81 -3.42
N VAL A 397 -28.00 11.83 -3.20
CA VAL A 397 -27.66 11.32 -1.86
C VAL A 397 -26.34 11.83 -1.30
N ALA A 398 -25.47 12.38 -2.14
CA ALA A 398 -24.14 12.87 -1.80
C ALA A 398 -23.83 14.19 -2.54
N ALA A 399 -24.82 15.08 -2.63
CA ALA A 399 -24.74 16.37 -3.31
C ALA A 399 -23.71 17.30 -2.65
N ALA A 400 -23.52 17.20 -1.33
CA ALA A 400 -22.53 18.00 -0.62
C ALA A 400 -21.09 17.60 -0.98
N THR A 401 -20.88 16.38 -1.50
CA THR A 401 -19.54 15.89 -1.86
C THR A 401 -19.40 15.45 -3.31
N THR A 402 -20.39 15.70 -4.16
CA THR A 402 -20.36 15.37 -5.59
C THR A 402 -20.85 16.55 -6.41
N THR A 403 -20.03 17.04 -7.33
CA THR A 403 -20.39 18.13 -8.24
C THR A 403 -20.11 17.76 -9.70
N VAL A 404 -20.86 18.34 -10.63
CA VAL A 404 -20.61 18.22 -12.07
C VAL A 404 -20.14 19.57 -12.59
N ARG A 405 -19.03 19.58 -13.33
CA ARG A 405 -18.49 20.78 -14.00
C ARG A 405 -18.15 20.44 -15.44
N GLY A 406 -18.97 20.92 -16.37
CA GLY A 406 -18.84 20.56 -17.79
C GLY A 406 -18.92 19.04 -17.99
N ASP A 407 -17.83 18.47 -18.49
CA ASP A 407 -17.69 17.03 -18.77
C ASP A 407 -17.09 16.23 -17.61
N ASP A 408 -16.88 16.85 -16.46
CA ASP A 408 -16.27 16.20 -15.29
C ASP A 408 -17.27 16.02 -14.13
N VAL A 409 -17.19 14.86 -13.48
CA VAL A 409 -17.77 14.56 -12.18
C VAL A 409 -16.65 14.65 -11.14
N ILE A 410 -16.81 15.53 -10.16
CA ILE A 410 -15.84 15.76 -9.09
C ILE A 410 -16.43 15.23 -7.81
N VAL A 411 -15.76 14.25 -7.20
CA VAL A 411 -16.11 13.74 -5.88
C VAL A 411 -15.14 14.33 -4.87
N HIS A 412 -15.63 15.26 -4.05
CA HIS A 412 -14.84 16.05 -3.11
C HIS A 412 -14.24 15.22 -1.98
N HIS A 413 -14.89 14.14 -1.58
CA HIS A 413 -14.39 13.21 -0.56
C HIS A 413 -14.91 11.81 -0.82
N LEU A 414 -14.00 10.84 -0.90
CA LEU A 414 -14.35 9.43 -1.04
C LEU A 414 -13.26 8.50 -0.49
N TYR A 415 -13.65 7.27 -0.25
CA TYR A 415 -12.74 6.18 0.08
C TYR A 415 -12.63 5.19 -1.07
N VAL A 416 -11.42 4.81 -1.41
CA VAL A 416 -11.12 3.74 -2.36
C VAL A 416 -10.74 2.49 -1.58
N GLN A 417 -11.35 1.36 -1.93
CA GLN A 417 -11.05 0.04 -1.36
C GLN A 417 -10.94 -1.02 -2.44
N ARG A 418 -10.17 -2.08 -2.17
CA ARG A 418 -10.14 -3.24 -3.07
C ARG A 418 -11.54 -3.87 -3.15
N ARG A 419 -12.00 -4.15 -4.37
CA ARG A 419 -13.26 -4.87 -4.59
C ARG A 419 -13.08 -6.33 -4.19
N VAL A 420 -14.02 -6.81 -3.37
CA VAL A 420 -14.18 -8.22 -3.01
C VAL A 420 -15.60 -8.65 -3.33
N THR A 421 -15.83 -9.96 -3.47
CA THR A 421 -17.18 -10.48 -3.67
C THR A 421 -17.90 -10.52 -2.32
N PRO A 422 -19.03 -9.83 -2.14
CA PRO A 422 -19.80 -9.92 -0.89
C PRO A 422 -20.08 -11.39 -0.52
N LEU A 423 -19.89 -11.75 0.75
CA LEU A 423 -19.96 -13.14 1.20
C LEU A 423 -21.37 -13.74 0.99
N ASP A 424 -22.42 -12.94 1.15
CA ASP A 424 -23.80 -13.37 0.87
C ASP A 424 -24.04 -13.66 -0.61
N LEU A 425 -23.36 -12.96 -1.52
CA LEU A 425 -23.40 -13.28 -2.95
C LEU A 425 -22.55 -14.50 -3.28
N HIS A 426 -21.36 -14.60 -2.70
CA HIS A 426 -20.47 -15.74 -2.89
C HIS A 426 -21.16 -17.05 -2.50
N LEU A 427 -21.79 -17.11 -1.32
CA LEU A 427 -22.46 -18.32 -0.84
C LEU A 427 -23.67 -18.75 -1.70
N ARG A 428 -24.25 -17.85 -2.51
CA ARG A 428 -25.33 -18.20 -3.44
C ARG A 428 -24.83 -18.81 -4.75
N GLN A 429 -23.57 -18.56 -5.09
CA GLN A 429 -22.99 -18.91 -6.39
C GLN A 429 -21.91 -19.99 -6.29
N ALA A 430 -21.32 -20.14 -5.10
CA ALA A 430 -20.23 -21.06 -4.83
C ALA A 430 -20.69 -22.52 -4.85
N THR A 431 -19.75 -23.42 -5.11
CA THR A 431 -19.94 -24.85 -4.87
C THR A 431 -20.11 -25.11 -3.37
N ALA A 432 -20.62 -26.29 -3.00
CA ALA A 432 -20.77 -26.65 -1.58
C ALA A 432 -19.42 -26.61 -0.82
N GLU A 433 -18.35 -27.07 -1.47
CA GLU A 433 -16.99 -27.08 -0.92
C GLU A 433 -16.45 -25.65 -0.71
N ASP A 434 -16.57 -24.80 -1.73
CA ASP A 434 -16.14 -23.39 -1.64
C ASP A 434 -16.95 -22.62 -0.59
N ALA A 435 -18.26 -22.89 -0.51
CA ALA A 435 -19.14 -22.27 0.47
C ALA A 435 -18.76 -22.67 1.91
N GLU A 436 -18.49 -23.96 2.14
CA GLU A 436 -18.02 -24.46 3.43
C GLU A 436 -16.70 -23.80 3.83
N ALA A 437 -15.73 -23.77 2.92
CA ALA A 437 -14.44 -23.12 3.14
C ALA A 437 -14.60 -21.63 3.50
N ALA A 438 -15.49 -20.90 2.81
CA ALA A 438 -15.78 -19.50 3.08
C ALA A 438 -16.46 -19.30 4.44
N VAL A 439 -17.41 -20.15 4.84
CA VAL A 439 -18.07 -20.06 6.16
C VAL A 439 -17.07 -20.34 7.29
N LEU A 440 -16.22 -21.36 7.14
CA LEU A 440 -15.17 -21.66 8.12
C LEU A 440 -14.18 -20.49 8.23
N ASP A 441 -13.81 -19.88 7.11
CA ASP A 441 -12.91 -18.72 7.13
C ASP A 441 -13.57 -17.44 7.65
N TRP A 442 -14.89 -17.29 7.50
CA TRP A 442 -15.66 -16.23 8.17
C TRP A 442 -15.62 -16.39 9.69
N GLY A 443 -15.81 -17.60 10.20
CA GLY A 443 -15.63 -17.91 11.63
C GLY A 443 -14.22 -17.60 12.13
N ARG A 444 -13.19 -17.93 11.34
CA ARG A 444 -11.79 -17.55 11.64
C ARG A 444 -11.58 -16.03 11.62
N CYS A 445 -12.17 -15.34 10.64
CA CYS A 445 -12.12 -13.89 10.52
C CYS A 445 -12.62 -13.21 11.79
N LEU A 446 -13.76 -13.65 12.34
CA LEU A 446 -14.31 -13.11 13.59
C LEU A 446 -13.37 -13.36 14.78
N LYS A 447 -12.79 -14.55 14.89
CA LYS A 447 -11.83 -14.87 15.97
C LYS A 447 -10.57 -14.01 15.88
N GLU A 448 -10.02 -13.83 14.68
CA GLU A 448 -8.82 -13.02 14.43
C GLU A 448 -9.07 -11.53 14.70
N LEU A 449 -10.21 -10.99 14.27
CA LEU A 449 -10.62 -9.62 14.61
C LEU A 449 -10.77 -9.43 16.13
N GLY A 450 -11.44 -10.37 16.81
CA GLY A 450 -11.57 -10.35 18.26
C GLY A 450 -10.22 -10.39 18.99
N ALA A 451 -9.30 -11.25 18.54
CA ALA A 451 -7.94 -11.33 19.08
C ALA A 451 -7.13 -10.04 18.83
N ALA A 452 -7.45 -9.28 17.78
CA ALA A 452 -6.87 -7.97 17.48
C ALA A 452 -7.54 -6.82 18.25
N ASN A 453 -8.47 -7.11 19.18
CA ASN A 453 -9.30 -6.15 19.89
C ASN A 453 -10.19 -5.30 18.96
N ILE A 454 -10.77 -5.96 17.94
CA ILE A 454 -11.68 -5.35 16.97
C ILE A 454 -13.01 -6.09 17.01
N PHE A 455 -14.06 -5.40 17.44
CA PHE A 455 -15.42 -5.90 17.35
C PHE A 455 -16.11 -5.29 16.11
N PRO A 456 -16.51 -6.09 15.10
CA PRO A 456 -17.04 -5.58 13.83
C PRO A 456 -18.46 -4.98 13.95
N GLY A 457 -19.12 -5.09 15.11
CA GLY A 457 -20.50 -4.62 15.28
C GLY A 457 -21.49 -5.56 14.59
N ASP A 458 -21.96 -5.17 13.41
CA ASP A 458 -22.96 -5.93 12.64
C ASP A 458 -22.30 -7.14 11.93
N VAL A 459 -22.42 -8.32 12.55
CA VAL A 459 -21.91 -9.60 12.03
C VAL A 459 -22.87 -10.19 10.98
N LEU A 460 -23.14 -9.43 9.93
CA LEU A 460 -23.98 -9.84 8.80
C LEU A 460 -23.10 -10.22 7.60
N LEU A 461 -23.45 -11.30 6.88
CA LEU A 461 -22.70 -11.79 5.72
C LEU A 461 -22.41 -10.69 4.68
N LYS A 462 -23.37 -9.79 4.45
CA LYS A 462 -23.24 -8.66 3.50
C LYS A 462 -22.13 -7.64 3.85
N ASN A 463 -21.59 -7.66 5.07
CA ASN A 463 -20.53 -6.77 5.53
C ASN A 463 -19.13 -7.39 5.38
N PHE A 464 -19.08 -8.66 4.96
CA PHE A 464 -17.87 -9.41 4.69
C PHE A 464 -17.77 -9.73 3.21
N GLY A 465 -16.54 -9.91 2.73
CA GLY A 465 -16.30 -10.29 1.35
C GLY A 465 -15.20 -11.32 1.22
N VAL A 466 -15.23 -12.02 0.09
CA VAL A 466 -14.30 -13.07 -0.28
C VAL A 466 -13.32 -12.51 -1.31
N THR A 467 -12.03 -12.63 -1.00
CA THR A 467 -10.94 -12.26 -1.91
C THR A 467 -10.76 -13.31 -3.01
N ARG A 468 -9.98 -12.99 -4.04
CA ARG A 468 -9.60 -13.93 -5.11
C ARG A 468 -8.95 -15.23 -4.58
N HIS A 469 -8.29 -15.17 -3.42
CA HIS A 469 -7.64 -16.32 -2.79
C HIS A 469 -8.53 -17.00 -1.73
N GLY A 470 -9.85 -16.79 -1.76
CA GLY A 470 -10.80 -17.44 -0.85
C GLY A 470 -10.80 -16.92 0.59
N ARG A 471 -9.98 -15.91 0.91
CA ARG A 471 -9.98 -15.31 2.25
C ARG A 471 -11.19 -14.41 2.48
N VAL A 472 -11.82 -14.53 3.63
CA VAL A 472 -12.88 -13.66 4.13
C VAL A 472 -12.28 -12.45 4.85
N VAL A 473 -12.77 -11.28 4.48
CA VAL A 473 -12.38 -9.97 5.02
C VAL A 473 -13.62 -9.14 5.35
N PHE A 474 -13.52 -8.29 6.36
CA PHE A 474 -14.51 -7.30 6.75
C PHE A 474 -14.21 -5.97 6.05
N TYR A 475 -15.24 -5.29 5.54
CA TYR A 475 -15.06 -4.07 4.74
C TYR A 475 -16.05 -2.94 5.05
N ASP A 476 -17.02 -3.16 5.95
CA ASP A 476 -18.07 -2.17 6.26
C ASP A 476 -17.80 -1.56 7.63
N TYR A 477 -17.40 -0.29 7.67
CA TYR A 477 -16.88 0.36 8.87
C TYR A 477 -17.79 1.51 9.37
N ASP A 478 -19.05 1.53 8.92
CA ASP A 478 -19.98 2.68 8.96
C ASP A 478 -20.98 2.74 10.13
#